data_AF-A0A0H2R7R6-F1
#
_entry.id   AF-A0A0H2R7R6-F1
#
_cell.length_a   1.000
_cell.length_b   1.000
_cell.length_c   1.000
_cell.angle_alpha   90.00
_cell.angle_beta   90.00
_cell.angle_gamma   90.00
#
_symmetry.space_group_name_H-M   'P 1'
#
loop_
_entity.id
_entity.type
_entity.pdbx_description
1 polymer ?
#
loop_
_entity_poly.entity_id
_entity_poly.type
_entity_poly.pdbx_seq_one_letter_code
_entity_poly.pdbx_strand_id
1 'polypeptide(L)'
;LTDFPPPPLSEVLQHKIIQNYCKDLDPCNFHESGCAVCGALTQLDLSVPLDGVPLEHLKDFDGKFTRKERKTSADPILPVDGPVINRDCKIVCMECAESVQKRRVPKKSLANGLWLGDVPEVLKGLTFAEKILIARVRINRFAVKVESGLYKTRCNIIAFQNPVPQILET
;
A
#
# COMPACT_ATOMS: atom_id res chain seq x y z
N LEU A 1 -24.01 -28.67 -33.49
CA LEU A 1 -24.59 -28.61 -32.13
C LEU A 1 -23.94 -29.73 -31.36
N THR A 2 -23.12 -29.44 -30.34
CA THR A 2 -22.62 -30.48 -29.44
C THR A 2 -23.80 -30.92 -28.57
N ASP A 3 -24.08 -32.22 -28.56
CA ASP A 3 -25.22 -32.78 -27.83
C ASP A 3 -25.17 -32.40 -26.34
N PHE A 4 -26.32 -32.02 -25.81
CA PHE A 4 -26.51 -31.66 -24.40
C PHE A 4 -27.31 -32.76 -23.69
N PRO A 5 -26.91 -33.20 -22.49
CA PRO A 5 -25.73 -32.73 -21.75
C PRO A 5 -24.41 -33.24 -22.36
N PRO A 6 -23.31 -32.51 -22.15
CA PRO A 6 -22.01 -32.99 -22.57
C PRO A 6 -21.69 -34.34 -21.90
N PRO A 7 -20.92 -35.21 -22.57
CA PRO A 7 -20.52 -36.48 -21.99
C PRO A 7 -19.67 -36.26 -20.71
N PRO A 8 -19.69 -37.21 -19.77
CA PRO A 8 -18.89 -37.13 -18.55
C PRO A 8 -17.40 -37.06 -18.87
N LEU A 9 -16.63 -36.40 -17.99
CA LEU A 9 -15.18 -36.31 -18.14
C LEU A 9 -14.53 -37.71 -18.12
N SER A 10 -13.55 -37.94 -19.00
CA SER A 10 -12.76 -39.18 -18.97
C SER A 10 -11.94 -39.28 -17.67
N GLU A 11 -11.71 -40.50 -17.18
CA GLU A 11 -10.91 -40.74 -15.96
C GLU A 11 -9.51 -40.13 -16.05
N VAL A 12 -8.88 -40.18 -17.23
CA VAL A 12 -7.57 -39.56 -17.49
C VAL A 12 -7.62 -38.05 -17.27
N LEU A 13 -8.66 -37.39 -17.77
CA LEU A 13 -8.81 -35.95 -17.61
C LEU A 13 -9.14 -35.58 -16.17
N GLN A 14 -9.99 -36.36 -15.49
CA GLN A 14 -10.28 -36.18 -14.06
C GLN A 14 -8.99 -36.29 -13.22
N HIS A 15 -8.19 -37.35 -13.44
CA HIS A 15 -6.92 -37.53 -12.74
C HIS A 15 -5.94 -36.37 -13.01
N LYS A 16 -5.85 -35.91 -14.27
CA LYS A 16 -5.00 -34.77 -14.63
C LYS A 16 -5.45 -33.47 -13.96
N ILE A 17 -6.75 -33.22 -13.90
CA ILE A 17 -7.31 -32.04 -13.20
C ILE A 17 -6.94 -32.10 -11.72
N ILE A 18 -7.16 -33.25 -11.07
CA ILE A 18 -6.85 -33.43 -9.64
C ILE A 18 -5.34 -33.25 -9.41
N GLN A 19 -4.50 -33.89 -10.21
CA GLN A 19 -3.05 -33.80 -10.07
C GLN A 19 -2.53 -32.37 -10.27
N ASN A 20 -3.04 -31.67 -11.28
CA ASN A 20 -2.67 -30.27 -11.51
C ASN A 20 -3.15 -29.39 -10.35
N TYR A 21 -4.38 -29.59 -9.87
CA TYR A 21 -4.90 -28.86 -8.72
C TYR A 21 -4.04 -29.07 -7.47
N CYS A 22 -3.65 -30.31 -7.17
CA CYS A 22 -2.75 -30.60 -6.04
C CYS A 22 -1.37 -29.98 -6.23
N LYS A 23 -0.84 -29.96 -7.46
CA LYS A 23 0.43 -29.28 -7.77
C LYS A 23 0.32 -27.78 -7.61
N ASP A 24 -0.74 -27.17 -8.10
CA ASP A 24 -0.97 -25.72 -8.00
C ASP A 24 -1.15 -25.31 -6.53
N LEU A 25 -1.80 -26.16 -5.74
CA LEU A 25 -1.95 -26.02 -4.29
C LEU A 25 -0.71 -26.38 -3.46
N ASP A 26 0.42 -26.72 -4.09
CA ASP A 26 1.66 -26.94 -3.35
C ASP A 26 2.07 -25.66 -2.60
N PRO A 27 2.39 -25.73 -1.29
CA PRO A 27 2.78 -24.56 -0.51
C PRO A 27 3.89 -23.72 -1.14
N CYS A 28 4.79 -24.34 -1.91
CA CYS A 28 5.86 -23.65 -2.64
C CYS A 28 5.32 -22.57 -3.59
N ASN A 29 4.14 -22.77 -4.19
CA ASN A 29 3.54 -21.83 -5.14
C ASN A 29 2.82 -20.64 -4.48
N PHE A 30 2.64 -20.67 -3.15
CA PHE A 30 2.03 -19.59 -2.37
C PHE A 30 3.05 -18.90 -1.48
N HIS A 31 4.35 -19.15 -1.68
CA HIS A 31 5.35 -18.39 -0.95
C HIS A 31 5.29 -16.94 -1.42
N GLU A 32 4.94 -16.08 -0.49
CA GLU A 32 4.83 -14.65 -0.69
C GLU A 32 5.75 -13.91 0.27
N SER A 33 6.23 -12.76 -0.16
CA SER A 33 6.99 -11.84 0.68
C SER A 33 6.59 -10.41 0.35
N GLY A 34 6.86 -9.50 1.29
CA GLY A 34 6.67 -8.06 1.04
C GLY A 34 7.67 -7.54 0.01
N CYS A 35 7.19 -6.68 -0.88
CA CYS A 35 8.03 -5.90 -1.80
C CYS A 35 8.68 -4.73 -1.06
N ALA A 36 10.01 -4.57 -1.16
CA ALA A 36 10.75 -3.49 -0.52
C ALA A 36 10.36 -2.09 -1.01
N VAL A 37 9.86 -1.96 -2.25
CA VAL A 37 9.56 -0.66 -2.86
C VAL A 37 8.14 -0.16 -2.57
N CYS A 38 7.14 -1.05 -2.56
CA CYS A 38 5.73 -0.70 -2.38
C CYS A 38 5.09 -1.30 -1.12
N GLY A 39 5.78 -2.20 -0.41
CA GLY A 39 5.26 -2.87 0.79
C GLY A 39 4.16 -3.92 0.52
N ALA A 40 3.73 -4.11 -0.73
CA ALA A 40 2.70 -5.09 -1.06
C ALA A 40 3.25 -6.52 -0.94
N LEU A 41 2.39 -7.43 -0.47
CA LEU A 41 2.66 -8.86 -0.50
C LEU A 41 2.68 -9.34 -1.96
N THR A 42 3.68 -10.13 -2.35
CA THR A 42 3.86 -10.60 -3.73
C THR A 42 4.45 -12.00 -3.73
N GLN A 43 3.98 -12.87 -4.63
CA GLN A 43 4.54 -14.20 -4.86
C GLN A 43 6.02 -14.12 -5.25
N LEU A 44 6.83 -15.02 -4.71
CA LEU A 44 8.27 -15.05 -4.98
C LEU A 44 8.56 -15.20 -6.47
N ASP A 45 7.79 -16.04 -7.18
CA ASP A 45 7.91 -16.28 -8.63
C ASP A 45 7.62 -15.03 -9.48
N LEU A 46 6.91 -14.05 -8.92
CA LEU A 46 6.57 -12.77 -9.55
C LEU A 46 7.38 -11.61 -8.94
N SER A 47 8.59 -11.90 -8.47
CA SER A 47 9.48 -10.93 -7.85
C SER A 47 10.94 -11.12 -8.26
N VAL A 48 11.73 -10.06 -8.08
CA VAL A 48 13.18 -10.09 -8.24
C VAL A 48 13.86 -9.81 -6.90
N PRO A 49 15.08 -10.33 -6.68
CA PRO A 49 15.89 -9.93 -5.53
C PRO A 49 16.11 -8.41 -5.50
N LEU A 50 16.15 -7.83 -4.29
CA LEU A 50 16.45 -6.41 -4.11
C LEU A 50 17.87 -6.05 -4.57
N ASP A 51 18.80 -7.00 -4.44
CA ASP A 51 20.20 -6.82 -4.81
C ASP A 51 20.32 -6.55 -6.31
N GLY A 52 20.97 -5.42 -6.66
CA GLY A 52 21.16 -5.00 -8.04
C GLY A 52 20.03 -4.16 -8.64
N VAL A 53 18.96 -3.88 -7.88
CA VAL A 53 17.91 -2.94 -8.32
C VAL A 53 18.40 -1.49 -8.14
N PRO A 54 18.32 -0.61 -9.16
CA PRO A 54 18.83 0.76 -9.06
C PRO A 54 17.86 1.71 -8.32
N LEU A 55 17.97 1.78 -6.99
CA LEU A 55 17.03 2.49 -6.11
C LEU A 55 17.27 4.00 -5.96
N GLU A 56 18.28 4.57 -6.64
CA GLU A 56 18.75 5.94 -6.42
C GLU A 56 17.67 7.02 -6.58
N HIS A 57 16.67 6.76 -7.42
CA HIS A 57 15.58 7.67 -7.76
C HIS A 57 14.40 7.60 -6.78
N LEU A 58 14.40 6.66 -5.83
CA LEU A 58 13.38 6.50 -4.79
C LEU A 58 13.67 7.38 -3.56
N LYS A 59 14.38 8.49 -3.73
CA LYS A 59 14.67 9.43 -2.64
C LYS A 59 13.53 10.45 -2.54
N ASP A 60 13.20 10.84 -1.32
CA ASP A 60 12.38 12.03 -1.09
C ASP A 60 13.28 13.26 -1.29
N PHE A 61 13.43 13.71 -2.54
CA PHE A 61 14.31 14.83 -2.91
C PHE A 61 13.96 16.13 -2.18
N ASP A 62 12.70 16.28 -1.76
CA ASP A 62 12.21 17.47 -1.07
C ASP A 62 12.15 17.27 0.46
N GLY A 63 12.33 16.05 0.97
CA GLY A 63 12.16 15.70 2.39
C GLY A 63 10.76 16.01 2.94
N LYS A 64 9.77 16.17 2.06
CA LYS A 64 8.45 16.71 2.41
C LYS A 64 7.50 15.64 2.91
N PHE A 65 7.62 14.43 2.38
CA PHE A 65 6.61 13.38 2.53
C PHE A 65 7.03 12.33 3.54
N THR A 66 8.27 11.86 3.45
CA THR A 66 8.76 10.74 4.26
C THR A 66 9.67 11.24 5.36
N ARG A 67 9.27 11.01 6.61
CA ARG A 67 9.96 11.53 7.81
C ARG A 67 10.32 10.39 8.75
N LYS A 68 11.38 10.58 9.53
CA LYS A 68 11.69 9.69 10.66
C LYS A 68 10.56 9.77 11.69
N GLU A 69 10.22 8.63 12.27
CA GLU A 69 9.22 8.54 13.32
C GLU A 69 9.63 9.42 14.51
N ARG A 70 8.66 10.13 15.09
CA ARG A 70 8.81 10.93 16.30
C ARG A 70 8.14 10.20 17.45
N LYS A 71 8.87 9.95 18.52
CA LYS A 71 8.34 9.33 19.75
C LYS A 71 7.90 10.38 20.75
N THR A 72 8.46 11.59 20.66
CA THR A 72 8.12 12.72 21.53
C THR A 72 7.82 13.98 20.72
N SER A 73 7.11 14.93 21.34
CA SER A 73 6.85 16.25 20.75
C SER A 73 8.10 17.12 20.65
N ALA A 74 9.17 16.79 21.38
CA ALA A 74 10.46 17.48 21.33
C ALA A 74 11.34 16.97 20.18
N ASP A 75 11.07 15.77 19.65
CA ASP A 75 11.88 15.18 18.58
C ASP A 75 11.84 16.08 17.32
N PRO A 76 12.99 16.35 16.69
CA PRO A 76 13.05 17.16 15.49
C PRO A 76 12.37 16.46 14.31
N ILE A 77 11.82 17.25 13.39
CA ILE A 77 11.28 16.74 12.13
C ILE A 77 12.44 16.53 11.17
N LEU A 78 12.81 15.27 10.94
CA LEU A 78 13.92 14.91 10.07
C LEU A 78 13.46 14.03 8.88
N PRO A 79 14.01 14.23 7.67
CA PRO A 79 13.76 13.35 6.54
C PRO A 79 14.42 11.99 6.75
N VAL A 80 13.97 10.99 5.98
CA VAL A 80 14.64 9.69 5.91
C VAL A 80 15.79 9.77 4.92
N ASP A 81 16.98 9.33 5.35
CA ASP A 81 18.19 9.36 4.53
C ASP A 81 18.21 8.18 3.54
N GLY A 82 18.53 8.48 2.28
CA GLY A 82 18.68 7.47 1.22
C GLY A 82 17.36 7.09 0.52
N PRO A 83 17.33 5.96 -0.21
CA PRO A 83 16.12 5.51 -0.89
C PRO A 83 15.05 5.10 0.12
N VAL A 84 13.82 5.55 -0.13
CA VAL A 84 12.63 5.26 0.67
C VAL A 84 12.11 3.86 0.32
N ILE A 85 12.62 2.86 1.04
CA ILE A 85 12.25 1.45 0.91
C ILE A 85 12.03 0.79 2.28
N ASN A 86 11.28 -0.30 2.30
CA ASN A 86 11.23 -1.19 3.46
C ASN A 86 12.48 -2.07 3.46
N ARG A 87 13.30 -1.91 4.51
CA ARG A 87 14.61 -2.58 4.64
C ARG A 87 14.49 -4.03 5.11
N ASP A 88 13.34 -4.42 5.66
CA ASP A 88 13.10 -5.78 6.14
C ASP A 88 12.75 -6.73 4.98
N CYS A 89 12.33 -6.17 3.84
CA CYS A 89 11.98 -6.91 2.64
C CYS A 89 13.20 -7.10 1.73
N LYS A 90 13.38 -8.33 1.21
CA LYS A 90 14.51 -8.69 0.33
C LYS A 90 14.14 -8.82 -1.14
N ILE A 91 12.87 -8.65 -1.48
CA ILE A 91 12.36 -8.80 -2.85
C ILE A 91 11.71 -7.50 -3.35
N VAL A 92 11.59 -7.39 -4.67
CA VAL A 92 10.88 -6.30 -5.35
C VAL A 92 9.92 -6.94 -6.36
N CYS A 93 8.65 -6.55 -6.33
CA CYS A 93 7.68 -7.05 -7.31
C CYS A 93 8.03 -6.59 -8.73
N MET A 94 7.62 -7.36 -9.74
CA MET A 94 7.93 -7.05 -11.15
C MET A 94 7.49 -5.64 -11.57
N GLU A 95 6.31 -5.19 -11.15
CA GLU A 95 5.81 -3.84 -11.46
C GLU A 95 6.75 -2.72 -10.95
N CYS A 96 7.27 -2.89 -9.73
CA CYS A 96 8.20 -1.93 -9.15
C CYS A 96 9.57 -2.03 -9.82
N ALA A 97 10.06 -3.25 -10.07
CA ALA A 97 11.34 -3.48 -10.73
C ALA A 97 11.39 -2.82 -12.12
N GLU A 98 10.36 -3.02 -12.95
CA GLU A 98 10.27 -2.39 -14.26
C GLU A 98 10.23 -0.86 -14.20
N SER A 99 9.48 -0.32 -13.25
CA SER A 99 9.36 1.13 -13.08
C SER A 99 10.69 1.75 -12.64
N VAL A 100 11.37 1.11 -11.69
CA VAL A 100 12.66 1.55 -11.15
C VAL A 100 13.78 1.44 -12.19
N GLN A 101 13.80 0.37 -13.00
CA GLN A 101 14.72 0.25 -14.14
C GLN A 101 14.55 1.40 -15.15
N LYS A 102 13.30 1.86 -15.37
CA LYS A 102 12.98 3.02 -16.20
C LYS A 102 13.23 4.37 -15.52
N ARG A 103 13.85 4.38 -14.33
CA ARG A 103 14.09 5.57 -13.48
C ARG A 103 12.80 6.32 -13.13
N ARG A 104 11.69 5.60 -12.97
CA ARG A 104 10.39 6.15 -12.57
C ARG A 104 10.01 5.68 -11.17
N VAL A 105 9.44 6.58 -10.38
CA VAL A 105 8.88 6.23 -9.07
C VAL A 105 7.55 5.48 -9.27
N PRO A 106 7.41 4.22 -8.81
CA PRO A 106 6.15 3.49 -8.90
C PRO A 106 5.03 4.23 -8.16
N LYS A 107 3.80 4.20 -8.69
CA LYS A 107 2.65 4.93 -8.10
C LYS A 107 2.36 4.56 -6.64
N LYS A 108 2.53 3.28 -6.30
CA LYS A 108 2.32 2.75 -4.94
C LYS A 108 3.63 2.60 -4.16
N SER A 109 4.70 3.27 -4.57
CA SER A 109 5.96 3.21 -3.86
C SER A 109 5.87 3.91 -2.51
N LEU A 110 6.60 3.39 -1.53
CA LEU A 110 6.80 4.01 -0.22
C LEU A 110 7.35 5.44 -0.34
N ALA A 111 8.11 5.74 -1.40
CA ALA A 111 8.62 7.07 -1.72
C ALA A 111 7.51 8.13 -1.95
N ASN A 112 6.27 7.74 -2.19
CA ASN A 112 5.14 8.66 -2.40
C ASN A 112 4.44 9.07 -1.08
N GLY A 113 5.16 9.05 0.04
CA GLY A 113 4.60 9.44 1.35
C GLY A 113 3.68 8.40 1.97
N LEU A 114 3.88 7.12 1.62
CA LEU A 114 3.20 6.02 2.30
C LEU A 114 3.92 5.68 3.61
N TRP A 115 3.22 4.98 4.50
CA TRP A 115 3.77 4.57 5.78
C TRP A 115 4.96 3.62 5.59
N LEU A 116 6.07 3.88 6.27
CA LEU A 116 7.27 3.05 6.28
C LEU A 116 7.34 2.20 7.54
N GLY A 117 7.71 0.93 7.38
CA GLY A 117 7.92 0.00 8.48
C GLY A 117 6.62 -0.53 9.07
N ASP A 118 6.73 -1.16 10.24
CA ASP A 118 5.60 -1.76 10.93
C ASP A 118 4.59 -0.71 11.39
N VAL A 119 3.35 -1.16 11.52
CA VAL A 119 2.30 -0.36 12.15
C VAL A 119 2.71 -0.11 13.62
N PRO A 120 2.77 1.14 14.10
CA PRO A 120 3.10 1.45 15.48
C PRO A 120 2.19 0.73 16.45
N GLU A 121 2.69 0.35 17.63
CA GLU A 121 1.92 -0.38 18.63
C GLU A 121 0.63 0.37 19.03
N VAL A 122 0.70 1.69 19.10
CA VAL A 122 -0.45 2.57 19.38
C VAL A 122 -1.54 2.53 18.30
N LEU A 123 -1.24 2.00 17.11
CA LEU A 123 -2.19 1.82 16.01
C LEU A 123 -2.58 0.34 15.79
N LYS A 124 -2.03 -0.59 16.58
CA LYS A 124 -2.43 -2.00 16.55
C LYS A 124 -3.66 -2.23 17.43
N GLY A 125 -4.47 -3.23 17.08
CA GLY A 125 -5.60 -3.64 17.91
C GLY A 125 -6.77 -2.65 18.02
N LEU A 126 -6.78 -1.57 17.24
CA LEU A 126 -7.83 -0.54 17.30
C LEU A 126 -9.22 -1.13 17.07
N THR A 127 -10.15 -0.77 17.94
CA THR A 127 -11.59 -1.03 17.79
C THR A 127 -12.12 -0.34 16.54
N PHE A 128 -13.28 -0.80 16.06
CA PHE A 128 -13.94 -0.17 14.92
C PHE A 128 -14.22 1.33 15.15
N ALA A 129 -14.62 1.69 16.37
CA ALA A 129 -14.87 3.08 16.75
C ALA A 129 -13.59 3.93 16.70
N GLU A 130 -12.46 3.44 17.22
CA GLU A 130 -11.17 4.14 17.18
C GLU A 130 -10.65 4.29 15.74
N LYS A 131 -10.82 3.27 14.90
CA LYS A 131 -10.48 3.36 13.46
C LYS A 131 -11.29 4.47 12.77
N ILE A 132 -12.59 4.55 13.04
CA ILE A 132 -13.45 5.63 12.52
C ILE A 132 -13.01 6.99 13.05
N LEU A 133 -12.68 7.09 14.34
CA LEU A 133 -12.25 8.33 14.96
C LEU A 133 -10.94 8.84 14.33
N ILE A 134 -9.93 7.96 14.20
CA ILE A 134 -8.65 8.29 13.54
C ILE A 134 -8.88 8.67 12.09
N ALA A 135 -9.74 7.95 11.35
CA ALA A 135 -10.08 8.30 9.97
C ALA A 135 -10.74 9.69 9.88
N ARG A 136 -11.67 10.02 10.79
CA ARG A 136 -12.32 11.34 10.86
C ARG A 136 -11.34 12.46 11.18
N VAL A 137 -10.41 12.23 12.11
CA VAL A 137 -9.40 13.23 12.50
C VAL A 137 -8.32 13.38 11.42
N ARG A 138 -7.98 12.31 10.69
CA ARG A 138 -7.01 12.38 9.57
C ARG A 138 -7.62 12.97 8.30
N ILE A 139 -8.91 12.75 8.03
CA ILE A 139 -9.63 13.44 6.95
C ILE A 139 -10.05 14.83 7.47
N ASN A 140 -9.06 15.67 7.77
CA ASN A 140 -9.33 17.07 8.00
C ASN A 140 -9.36 17.81 6.65
N ARG A 141 -10.60 17.97 6.15
CA ARG A 141 -11.07 18.89 5.10
C ARG A 141 -11.01 18.40 3.65
N PHE A 142 -12.20 18.11 3.11
CA PHE A 142 -12.52 18.40 1.72
C PHE A 142 -13.92 19.02 1.67
N ALA A 143 -14.03 20.26 1.17
CA ALA A 143 -15.31 20.92 0.91
C ALA A 143 -15.43 21.12 -0.59
N VAL A 144 -16.49 20.59 -1.21
CA VAL A 144 -16.80 20.79 -2.63
C VAL A 144 -18.05 21.63 -2.72
N LYS A 145 -17.96 22.82 -3.32
CA LYS A 145 -19.12 23.62 -3.69
C LYS A 145 -19.79 22.97 -4.90
N VAL A 146 -21.02 22.48 -4.72
CA VAL A 146 -21.87 22.07 -5.84
C VAL A 146 -22.93 23.15 -5.98
N GLU A 147 -22.84 23.95 -7.03
CA GLU A 147 -23.97 24.76 -7.49
C GLU A 147 -24.48 24.16 -8.79
N SER A 148 -25.80 24.05 -8.91
CA SER A 148 -26.45 23.64 -10.13
C SER A 148 -26.07 24.61 -11.27
N GLY A 149 -25.24 24.13 -12.19
CA GLY A 149 -24.76 24.88 -13.35
C GLY A 149 -23.31 24.52 -13.68
N LEU A 150 -23.03 24.28 -14.97
CA LEU A 150 -21.79 23.71 -15.54
C LEU A 150 -20.50 24.56 -15.39
N TYR A 151 -20.31 25.35 -14.32
CA TYR A 151 -19.13 26.22 -14.16
C TYR A 151 -18.44 26.04 -12.80
N LYS A 152 -17.18 25.59 -12.81
CA LYS A 152 -16.31 25.46 -11.63
C LYS A 152 -15.73 26.82 -11.22
N THR A 153 -15.99 27.28 -10.00
CA THR A 153 -15.35 28.47 -9.41
C THR A 153 -14.20 28.09 -8.48
N ARG A 154 -13.08 28.83 -8.53
CA ARG A 154 -11.98 28.76 -7.55
C ARG A 154 -12.15 29.88 -6.51
N CYS A 155 -12.12 29.57 -5.21
CA CYS A 155 -12.15 30.55 -4.13
C CYS A 155 -11.22 30.17 -2.97
N ASN A 156 -10.88 31.14 -2.11
CA ASN A 156 -10.17 30.92 -0.84
C ASN A 156 -11.18 30.59 0.26
N ILE A 157 -10.95 29.50 0.99
CA ILE A 157 -11.85 28.98 2.03
C ILE A 157 -11.27 29.34 3.40
N ILE A 158 -12.08 29.95 4.26
CA ILE A 158 -11.80 30.11 5.69
C ILE A 158 -12.76 29.18 6.43
N ALA A 159 -12.22 28.20 7.14
CA ALA A 159 -13.00 27.18 7.85
C ALA A 159 -12.81 27.31 9.36
N PHE A 160 -13.92 27.39 10.08
CA PHE A 160 -13.96 27.47 11.54
C PHE A 160 -13.88 26.07 12.17
N GLN A 161 -13.48 26.02 13.43
CA GLN A 161 -13.41 24.80 14.23
C GLN A 161 -14.85 24.35 14.57
N ASN A 162 -15.18 23.10 14.27
CA ASN A 162 -16.43 22.49 14.72
C ASN A 162 -16.27 22.17 16.22
N PRO A 163 -17.21 22.53 17.12
CA PRO A 163 -17.10 22.19 18.53
C PRO A 163 -17.25 20.68 18.69
N VAL A 164 -16.12 19.97 18.69
CA VAL A 164 -16.06 18.60 19.15
C VAL A 164 -16.10 18.68 20.68
N PRO A 165 -17.01 17.97 21.37
CA PRO A 165 -16.89 17.83 22.82
C PRO A 165 -15.50 17.29 23.11
N GLN A 166 -14.75 17.96 23.98
CA GLN A 166 -13.46 17.47 24.46
C GLN A 166 -13.67 16.03 24.94
N ILE A 167 -13.10 15.07 24.23
CA ILE A 167 -13.14 13.67 24.67
C ILE A 167 -12.12 13.58 25.80
N LEU A 168 -12.62 13.87 27.00
CA LEU A 168 -12.10 13.55 28.34
C LEU A 168 -10.79 14.27 28.74
N GLU A 169 -10.95 15.29 29.59
CA GLU A 169 -9.95 15.63 30.60
C GLU A 169 -10.17 14.71 31.82
N THR A 170 -9.16 13.90 32.14
CA THR A 170 -8.95 13.30 33.46
C THR A 170 -7.49 13.46 33.82
#